data_AF-A0ABD7QPM4-F1
#
_entry.id   AF-A0ABD7QPM4-F1
#
_cell.length_a   1.000
_cell.length_b   1.000
_cell.length_c   1.000
_cell.angle_alpha   90.00
_cell.angle_beta   90.00
_cell.angle_gamma   90.00
#
_symmetry.space_group_name_H-M   'P 1'
#
loop_
_entity.id
_entity.type
_entity.pdbx_description
1 polymer ?
#
loop_
_entity_poly.entity_id
_entity_poly.type
_entity_poly.pdbx_seq_one_letter_code
_entity_poly.pdbx_strand_id
1 'polypeptide(L)'
;MFTGLSAFPLTPLAGAEIDEKSFMSLIENLVDAGVDSIGALGSTGSYAYLTREQRLRVTRLAVGAASGTPVMTSISSISADEVMRLAEDAQNAGVSGVLLAPLSYQKLSADEAFRLYDRVTAGLSVPLCVYDNPATTGFHFSDDLLVALSNLNRVASIKLGDLPAEWSAASQRIAVLKSRIAGQVTLGISGDARAAAGLIAGCGVWYSVLGGLFPRYALRLTRAALRGDEDEARRLSADLVPLWAFYHRHGSLRAIATVAEILGMAPAPCLPFPLQTLSGQERLSLEQILGQLPRLD
;
A
#
# COMPACT_ATOMS: atom_id res chain seq x y z
N MET A 1 3.44 -7.49 -12.14
CA MET A 1 2.68 -6.70 -11.14
C MET A 1 3.23 -6.87 -9.73
N PHE A 2 3.20 -8.05 -9.10
CA PHE A 2 3.65 -8.23 -7.70
C PHE A 2 5.16 -8.45 -7.58
N THR A 3 5.94 -7.44 -7.98
CA THR A 3 7.39 -7.41 -7.86
C THR A 3 7.87 -5.97 -7.74
N GLY A 4 9.06 -5.74 -7.18
CA GLY A 4 9.66 -4.41 -7.15
C GLY A 4 8.91 -3.43 -6.26
N LEU A 5 8.65 -2.22 -6.76
CA LEU A 5 7.91 -1.19 -6.06
C LEU A 5 6.46 -1.15 -6.53
N SER A 6 5.54 -1.36 -5.60
CA SER A 6 4.14 -1.04 -5.75
C SER A 6 3.84 0.26 -5.01
N ALA A 7 3.69 1.36 -5.75
CA ALA A 7 3.51 2.70 -5.19
C ALA A 7 2.04 2.96 -4.84
N PHE A 8 1.74 3.40 -3.61
CA PHE A 8 0.39 3.71 -3.13
C PHE A 8 0.23 5.23 -3.01
N PRO A 9 -0.22 5.92 -4.09
CA PRO A 9 -0.44 7.35 -4.04
C PRO A 9 -1.61 7.71 -3.11
N LEU A 10 -1.63 8.98 -2.71
CA LEU A 10 -2.81 9.60 -2.10
C LEU A 10 -3.94 9.68 -3.13
N THR A 11 -5.17 9.81 -2.62
CA THR A 11 -6.32 10.29 -3.40
C THR A 11 -6.71 11.65 -2.81
N PRO A 12 -6.17 12.77 -3.31
CA PRO A 12 -6.50 14.09 -2.77
C PRO A 12 -7.97 14.43 -2.98
N LEU A 13 -8.57 15.13 -2.02
CA LEU A 13 -9.91 15.71 -2.14
C LEU A 13 -9.86 17.24 -2.14
N ALA A 14 -10.83 17.85 -2.81
CA ALA A 14 -11.17 19.26 -2.70
C ALA A 14 -12.58 19.35 -2.10
N GLY A 15 -12.66 19.46 -0.78
CA GLY A 15 -13.93 19.31 -0.06
C GLY A 15 -14.38 17.85 -0.02
N ALA A 16 -15.56 17.55 -0.57
CA ALA A 16 -16.09 16.18 -0.65
C ALA A 16 -15.77 15.47 -1.97
N GLU A 17 -15.24 16.21 -2.96
CA GLU A 17 -14.97 15.69 -4.30
C GLU A 17 -13.50 15.28 -4.44
N ILE A 18 -13.26 14.34 -5.35
CA ILE A 18 -11.91 13.94 -5.73
C ILE A 18 -11.24 15.11 -6.46
N ASP A 19 -10.05 15.52 -6.02
CA ASP A 19 -9.22 16.42 -6.80
C ASP A 19 -8.48 15.62 -7.88
N GLU A 20 -9.18 15.42 -9.00
CA GLU A 20 -8.67 14.62 -10.12
C GLU A 20 -7.38 15.19 -10.69
N LYS A 21 -7.18 16.51 -10.66
CA LYS A 21 -5.96 17.13 -11.20
C LYS A 21 -4.75 16.69 -10.40
N SER A 22 -4.75 16.87 -9.09
CA SER A 22 -3.64 16.42 -8.25
C SER A 22 -3.48 14.91 -8.27
N PHE A 23 -4.58 14.15 -8.28
CA PHE A 23 -4.51 12.69 -8.40
C PHE A 23 -3.80 12.25 -9.69
N MET A 24 -4.19 12.81 -10.84
CA MET A 24 -3.58 12.50 -12.14
C MET A 24 -2.10 12.85 -12.17
N SER A 25 -1.71 14.03 -11.67
CA SER A 25 -0.30 14.41 -11.56
C SER A 25 0.53 13.43 -10.71
N LEU A 26 -0.06 12.90 -9.63
CA LEU A 26 0.59 11.87 -8.82
C LEU A 26 0.79 10.60 -9.64
N ILE A 27 -0.24 10.12 -10.34
CA ILE A 27 -0.14 8.92 -11.19
C ILE A 27 0.90 9.09 -12.30
N GLU A 28 0.89 10.23 -13.00
CA GLU A 28 1.85 10.54 -14.05
C GLU A 28 3.29 10.53 -13.52
N ASN A 29 3.54 11.11 -12.35
CA ASN A 29 4.87 11.04 -11.71
C ASN A 29 5.30 9.60 -11.38
N LEU A 30 4.37 8.71 -11.01
CA LEU A 30 4.67 7.29 -10.78
C LEU A 30 5.03 6.58 -12.09
N VAL A 31 4.28 6.85 -13.17
CA VAL A 31 4.55 6.30 -14.50
C VAL A 31 5.91 6.77 -15.02
N ASP A 32 6.18 8.08 -14.94
CA ASP A 32 7.44 8.69 -15.38
C ASP A 32 8.64 8.16 -14.60
N ALA A 33 8.47 7.83 -13.32
CA ALA A 33 9.51 7.21 -12.51
C ALA A 33 9.75 5.73 -12.86
N GLY A 34 8.81 5.07 -13.54
CA GLY A 34 8.91 3.66 -13.93
C GLY A 34 8.68 2.68 -12.77
N VAL A 35 7.67 2.95 -11.92
CA VAL A 35 7.29 2.02 -10.85
C VAL A 35 6.75 0.69 -11.42
N ASP A 36 6.94 -0.42 -10.71
CA ASP A 36 6.52 -1.74 -11.19
C ASP A 36 5.00 -1.96 -11.14
N SER A 37 4.32 -1.26 -10.23
CA SER A 37 2.86 -1.22 -10.16
C SER A 37 2.36 -0.04 -9.32
N ILE A 38 1.08 0.27 -9.46
CA ILE A 38 0.38 1.33 -8.72
C ILE A 38 -0.74 0.71 -7.88
N GLY A 39 -0.69 0.91 -6.57
CA GLY A 39 -1.75 0.56 -5.62
C GLY A 39 -2.70 1.73 -5.39
N ALA A 40 -3.52 2.07 -6.40
CA ALA A 40 -4.54 3.09 -6.26
C ALA A 40 -5.58 2.68 -5.20
N LEU A 41 -6.15 3.63 -4.45
CA LEU A 41 -7.15 3.33 -3.42
C LEU A 41 -6.72 2.25 -2.40
N GLY A 42 -5.45 2.21 -1.99
CA GLY A 42 -5.07 1.51 -0.75
C GLY A 42 -5.45 2.34 0.49
N SER A 43 -5.01 1.91 1.68
CA SER A 43 -5.22 2.70 2.92
C SER A 43 -4.76 4.15 2.77
N THR A 44 -3.65 4.38 2.07
CA THR A 44 -3.14 5.72 1.73
C THR A 44 -4.09 6.51 0.82
N GLY A 45 -4.72 5.83 -0.13
CA GLY A 45 -5.71 6.42 -1.03
C GLY A 45 -7.09 6.62 -0.39
N SER A 46 -7.20 6.46 0.93
CA SER A 46 -8.40 6.68 1.74
C SER A 46 -9.66 5.93 1.29
N TYR A 47 -9.52 4.75 0.66
CA TYR A 47 -10.65 4.01 0.06
C TYR A 47 -11.84 3.79 1.00
N ALA A 48 -11.58 3.63 2.30
CA ALA A 48 -12.61 3.36 3.31
C ALA A 48 -13.53 4.56 3.57
N TYR A 49 -13.15 5.76 3.12
CA TYR A 49 -13.90 7.01 3.28
C TYR A 49 -14.60 7.45 1.99
N LEU A 50 -14.44 6.71 0.90
CA LEU A 50 -14.97 7.07 -0.42
C LEU A 50 -16.18 6.21 -0.76
N THR A 51 -17.16 6.81 -1.45
CA THR A 51 -18.31 6.07 -1.96
C THR A 51 -17.87 5.10 -3.06
N ARG A 52 -18.75 4.14 -3.38
CA ARG A 52 -18.51 3.19 -4.49
C ARG A 52 -18.27 3.93 -5.81
N GLU A 53 -19.04 4.98 -6.08
CA GLU A 53 -18.94 5.80 -7.29
C GLU A 53 -17.59 6.53 -7.36
N GLN A 54 -17.16 7.13 -6.24
CA GLN A 54 -15.86 7.78 -6.15
C GLN A 54 -14.71 6.77 -6.36
N ARG A 55 -14.81 5.58 -5.75
CA ARG A 55 -13.82 4.51 -5.94
C ARG A 55 -13.75 4.03 -7.38
N LEU A 56 -14.88 3.85 -8.06
CA LEU A 56 -14.91 3.51 -9.47
C LEU A 56 -14.30 4.62 -10.33
N ARG A 57 -14.61 5.89 -10.03
CA ARG A 57 -14.05 7.04 -10.74
C ARG A 57 -12.52 7.09 -10.62
N VAL A 58 -11.99 7.03 -9.40
CA VAL A 58 -10.55 7.04 -9.13
C VAL A 58 -9.85 5.84 -9.77
N THR A 59 -10.48 4.66 -9.73
CA THR A 59 -9.92 3.45 -10.38
C THR A 59 -9.80 3.63 -11.89
N ARG A 60 -10.83 4.19 -12.55
CA ARG A 60 -10.80 4.49 -13.99
C ARG A 60 -9.75 5.53 -14.34
N LEU A 61 -9.61 6.58 -13.53
CA LEU A 61 -8.54 7.59 -13.71
C LEU A 61 -7.16 6.94 -13.61
N ALA A 62 -6.93 6.14 -12.57
CA ALA A 62 -5.65 5.45 -12.38
C ALA A 62 -5.32 4.52 -13.55
N VAL A 63 -6.25 3.66 -13.97
CA VAL A 63 -6.03 2.74 -15.10
C VAL A 63 -5.79 3.51 -16.40
N GLY A 64 -6.56 4.57 -16.67
CA GLY A 64 -6.41 5.39 -17.87
C GLY A 64 -5.07 6.13 -17.94
N ALA A 65 -4.56 6.60 -16.80
CA ALA A 65 -3.30 7.33 -16.70
C ALA A 65 -2.06 6.44 -16.64
N ALA A 66 -2.21 5.18 -16.22
CA ALA A 66 -1.08 4.31 -15.91
C ALA A 66 -0.19 3.92 -17.10
N SER A 67 -0.63 4.17 -18.34
CA SER A 67 0.18 4.00 -19.56
C SER A 67 0.88 2.63 -19.65
N GLY A 68 0.18 1.56 -19.28
CA GLY A 68 0.68 0.18 -19.28
C GLY A 68 1.28 -0.28 -17.93
N THR A 69 1.49 0.62 -16.98
CA THR A 69 1.87 0.27 -15.60
C THR A 69 0.72 -0.48 -14.93
N PRO A 70 0.95 -1.67 -14.33
CA PRO A 70 -0.12 -2.44 -13.70
C PRO A 70 -0.76 -1.69 -12.52
N VAL A 71 -2.09 -1.58 -12.52
CA VAL A 71 -2.86 -0.92 -11.44
C VAL A 71 -3.60 -1.94 -10.60
N MET A 72 -3.48 -1.86 -9.28
CA MET A 72 -4.26 -2.61 -8.30
C MET A 72 -5.10 -1.65 -7.47
N THR A 73 -6.32 -2.06 -7.09
CA THR A 73 -7.22 -1.29 -6.23
C THR A 73 -7.75 -2.10 -5.05
N SER A 74 -8.04 -1.44 -3.92
CA SER A 74 -8.73 -2.11 -2.81
C SER A 74 -10.17 -2.43 -3.20
N ILE A 75 -10.60 -3.64 -2.88
CA ILE A 75 -12.00 -4.08 -2.94
C ILE A 75 -12.60 -4.28 -1.54
N SER A 76 -11.86 -3.88 -0.50
CA SER A 76 -12.25 -4.10 0.89
C SER A 76 -13.49 -3.29 1.25
N SER A 77 -14.39 -3.92 2.01
CA SER A 77 -15.59 -3.35 2.61
C SER A 77 -16.04 -4.24 3.77
N ILE A 78 -16.89 -3.73 4.66
CA ILE A 78 -17.43 -4.51 5.80
C ILE A 78 -18.38 -5.60 5.30
N SER A 79 -19.17 -5.32 4.25
CA SER A 79 -20.12 -6.29 3.68
C SER A 79 -19.47 -7.08 2.55
N ALA A 80 -19.57 -8.42 2.61
CA ALA A 80 -19.08 -9.30 1.55
C ALA A 80 -19.75 -9.01 0.19
N ASP A 81 -21.04 -8.66 0.17
CA ASP A 81 -21.72 -8.33 -1.09
C ASP A 81 -21.20 -7.02 -1.69
N GLU A 82 -20.80 -6.07 -0.86
CA GLU A 82 -20.14 -4.85 -1.33
C GLU A 82 -18.73 -5.15 -1.83
N VAL A 83 -17.98 -6.05 -1.18
CA VAL A 83 -16.68 -6.53 -1.71
C VAL A 83 -16.83 -7.11 -3.12
N MET A 84 -17.87 -7.92 -3.37
CA MET A 84 -18.13 -8.49 -4.69
C MET A 84 -18.47 -7.42 -5.73
N ARG A 85 -19.30 -6.43 -5.38
CA ARG A 85 -19.62 -5.29 -6.28
C ARG A 85 -18.40 -4.46 -6.62
N LEU A 86 -17.54 -4.19 -5.63
CA LEU A 86 -16.29 -3.47 -5.82
C LEU A 86 -15.28 -4.28 -6.66
N ALA A 87 -15.27 -5.60 -6.52
CA ALA A 87 -14.48 -6.49 -7.36
C ALA A 87 -14.94 -6.47 -8.82
N GLU A 88 -16.25 -6.50 -9.07
CA GLU A 88 -16.82 -6.35 -10.41
C GLU A 88 -16.44 -5.00 -11.03
N ASP A 89 -16.64 -3.90 -10.29
CA ASP A 89 -16.27 -2.55 -10.73
C ASP A 89 -14.79 -2.45 -11.11
N ALA A 90 -13.91 -2.96 -10.25
CA ALA A 90 -12.47 -2.93 -10.46
C ALA A 90 -12.06 -3.71 -11.72
N GLN A 91 -12.59 -4.93 -11.90
CA GLN A 91 -12.31 -5.76 -13.06
C GLN A 91 -12.80 -5.10 -14.36
N ASN A 92 -14.01 -4.55 -14.35
CA ASN A 92 -14.58 -3.84 -15.49
C ASN A 92 -13.81 -2.54 -15.82
N ALA A 93 -13.17 -1.93 -14.82
CA ALA A 93 -12.28 -0.79 -15.02
C ALA A 93 -10.90 -1.16 -15.58
N GLY A 94 -10.55 -2.45 -15.65
CA GLY A 94 -9.30 -2.93 -16.26
C GLY A 94 -8.09 -2.97 -15.32
N VAL A 95 -8.30 -3.08 -14.00
CA VAL A 95 -7.18 -3.28 -13.06
C VAL A 95 -6.46 -4.60 -13.35
N SER A 96 -5.16 -4.67 -13.08
CA SER A 96 -4.38 -5.92 -13.23
C SER A 96 -4.36 -6.77 -11.95
N GLY A 97 -5.01 -6.31 -10.88
CA GLY A 97 -5.14 -7.04 -9.62
C GLY A 97 -6.00 -6.28 -8.61
N VAL A 98 -6.37 -6.95 -7.53
CA VAL A 98 -7.16 -6.36 -6.43
C VAL A 98 -6.50 -6.60 -5.08
N LEU A 99 -6.73 -5.69 -4.13
CA LEU A 99 -6.24 -5.76 -2.76
C LEU A 99 -7.42 -5.98 -1.81
N LEU A 100 -7.34 -6.96 -0.92
CA LEU A 100 -8.40 -7.23 0.05
C LEU A 100 -7.83 -7.32 1.46
N ALA A 101 -8.35 -6.47 2.35
CA ALA A 101 -8.23 -6.58 3.80
C ALA A 101 -9.59 -7.04 4.38
N PRO A 102 -9.60 -7.91 5.41
CA PRO A 102 -10.84 -8.33 6.05
C PRO A 102 -11.32 -7.23 7.01
N LEU A 103 -12.10 -6.28 6.50
CA LEU A 103 -12.73 -5.24 7.32
C LEU A 103 -13.94 -5.79 8.06
N SER A 104 -14.09 -5.41 9.33
CA SER A 104 -15.18 -5.93 10.15
C SER A 104 -15.55 -5.01 11.29
N TYR A 105 -16.85 -4.88 11.56
CA TYR A 105 -17.33 -4.28 12.82
C TYR A 105 -17.30 -5.29 13.97
N GLN A 106 -17.81 -6.50 13.72
CA GLN A 106 -17.67 -7.65 14.62
C GLN A 106 -16.38 -8.38 14.30
N LYS A 107 -15.61 -8.75 15.33
CA LYS A 107 -14.33 -9.46 15.12
C LYS A 107 -14.56 -10.76 14.36
N LEU A 108 -13.90 -10.91 13.22
CA LEU A 108 -13.92 -12.15 12.44
C LEU A 108 -13.04 -13.23 13.08
N SER A 109 -13.53 -14.46 13.03
CA SER A 109 -12.72 -15.67 13.21
C SER A 109 -11.87 -15.97 11.97
N ALA A 110 -10.89 -16.87 12.11
CA ALA A 110 -10.06 -17.30 10.99
C ALA A 110 -10.86 -18.02 9.89
N ASP A 111 -11.87 -18.83 10.26
CA ASP A 111 -12.75 -19.53 9.30
C ASP A 111 -13.60 -18.54 8.50
N GLU A 112 -14.17 -17.52 9.17
CA GLU A 112 -14.96 -16.48 8.48
C GLU A 112 -14.10 -15.65 7.52
N ALA A 113 -12.88 -15.29 7.93
CA ALA A 113 -11.94 -14.63 7.05
C ALA A 113 -11.59 -15.51 5.84
N PHE A 114 -11.28 -16.79 6.06
CA PHE A 114 -11.00 -17.73 4.98
C PHE A 114 -12.17 -17.83 3.98
N ARG A 115 -13.40 -18.01 4.47
CA ARG A 115 -14.61 -18.08 3.62
C ARG A 115 -14.84 -16.80 2.80
N LEU A 116 -14.51 -15.64 3.35
CA LEU A 116 -14.56 -14.38 2.60
C LEU A 116 -13.60 -14.42 1.40
N TYR A 117 -12.33 -14.78 1.63
CA TYR A 117 -11.35 -14.87 0.54
C TYR A 117 -11.71 -15.95 -0.48
N ASP A 118 -12.18 -17.13 -0.03
CA ASP A 118 -12.61 -18.22 -0.91
C ASP A 118 -13.76 -17.76 -1.83
N ARG A 119 -14.80 -17.14 -1.26
CA ARG A 119 -15.92 -16.59 -2.04
C ARG A 119 -15.47 -15.52 -3.03
N VAL A 120 -14.61 -14.60 -2.60
CA VAL A 120 -14.14 -13.49 -3.46
C VAL A 120 -13.29 -14.03 -4.60
N THR A 121 -12.31 -14.88 -4.30
CA THR A 121 -11.39 -15.44 -5.30
C THR A 121 -12.09 -16.26 -6.37
N ALA A 122 -13.17 -16.97 -6.03
CA ALA A 122 -14.00 -17.69 -7.00
C ALA A 122 -14.65 -16.77 -8.05
N GLY A 123 -14.90 -15.50 -7.72
CA GLY A 123 -15.48 -14.50 -8.63
C GLY A 123 -14.45 -13.63 -9.38
N LEU A 124 -13.15 -13.87 -9.18
CA LEU A 124 -12.09 -13.04 -9.75
C LEU A 124 -11.49 -13.63 -11.04
N SER A 125 -11.36 -12.76 -12.04
CA SER A 125 -10.59 -12.96 -13.27
C SER A 125 -9.15 -12.42 -13.16
N VAL A 126 -8.92 -11.50 -12.22
CA VAL A 126 -7.62 -10.86 -11.94
C VAL A 126 -7.03 -11.39 -10.61
N PRO A 127 -5.72 -11.34 -10.40
CA PRO A 127 -5.11 -11.80 -9.15
C PRO A 127 -5.47 -10.93 -7.94
N LEU A 128 -5.51 -11.56 -6.78
CA LEU A 128 -5.76 -10.95 -5.48
C LEU A 128 -4.47 -10.88 -4.65
N CYS A 129 -4.26 -9.73 -4.02
CA CYS A 129 -3.29 -9.52 -2.97
C CYS A 129 -3.99 -9.51 -1.61
N VAL A 130 -3.60 -10.44 -0.73
CA VAL A 130 -4.04 -10.46 0.68
C VAL A 130 -3.41 -9.27 1.38
N TYR A 131 -4.21 -8.47 2.08
CA TYR A 131 -3.73 -7.31 2.82
C TYR A 131 -3.78 -7.54 4.33
N ASP A 132 -2.61 -7.83 4.88
CA ASP A 132 -2.39 -7.88 6.32
C ASP A 132 -2.09 -6.47 6.85
N ASN A 133 -2.99 -5.94 7.68
CA ASN A 133 -2.87 -4.60 8.27
C ASN A 133 -3.60 -4.53 9.62
N PRO A 134 -3.11 -5.25 10.64
CA PRO A 134 -3.80 -5.38 11.92
C PRO A 134 -3.98 -4.03 12.63
N ALA A 135 -3.07 -3.08 12.41
CA ALA A 135 -3.14 -1.73 12.98
C ALA A 135 -4.39 -0.94 12.52
N THR A 136 -4.91 -1.24 11.32
CA THR A 136 -6.12 -0.58 10.78
C THR A 136 -7.34 -1.46 10.87
N THR A 137 -7.21 -2.77 10.62
CA THR A 137 -8.34 -3.69 10.53
C THR A 137 -8.71 -4.33 11.87
N GLY A 138 -7.77 -4.38 12.83
CA GLY A 138 -7.89 -5.16 14.06
C GLY A 138 -7.86 -6.68 13.85
N PHE A 139 -7.72 -7.14 12.60
CA PHE A 139 -7.65 -8.56 12.27
C PHE A 139 -6.19 -8.99 12.16
N HIS A 140 -5.83 -10.02 12.92
CA HIS A 140 -4.50 -10.61 12.91
C HIS A 140 -4.53 -11.94 12.16
N PHE A 141 -3.76 -12.04 11.08
CA PHE A 141 -3.58 -13.29 10.36
C PHE A 141 -2.60 -14.20 11.13
N SER A 142 -2.97 -15.48 11.30
CA SER A 142 -2.00 -16.51 11.66
C SER A 142 -1.25 -16.99 10.42
N ASP A 143 -0.07 -17.57 10.62
CA ASP A 143 0.69 -18.21 9.54
C ASP A 143 -0.11 -19.29 8.84
N ASP A 144 -0.84 -20.09 9.61
CA ASP A 144 -1.67 -21.17 9.07
C ASP A 144 -2.77 -20.61 8.17
N LEU A 145 -3.37 -19.47 8.55
CA LEU A 145 -4.36 -18.80 7.70
C LEU A 145 -3.71 -18.22 6.44
N LEU A 146 -2.54 -17.56 6.54
CA LEU A 146 -1.83 -17.05 5.36
C LEU A 146 -1.46 -18.18 4.38
N VAL A 147 -1.02 -19.33 4.90
CA VAL A 147 -0.73 -20.53 4.11
C VAL A 147 -2.01 -21.12 3.51
N ALA A 148 -3.12 -21.18 4.25
CA ALA A 148 -4.38 -21.64 3.70
C ALA A 148 -4.86 -20.74 2.56
N LEU A 149 -4.80 -19.42 2.76
CA LEU A 149 -5.18 -18.43 1.75
C LEU A 149 -4.29 -18.46 0.51
N SER A 150 -2.98 -18.72 0.67
CA SER A 150 -2.06 -18.81 -0.48
C SER A 150 -2.34 -20.00 -1.40
N ASN A 151 -3.12 -20.99 -0.94
CA ASN A 151 -3.58 -22.12 -1.76
C ASN A 151 -4.89 -21.82 -2.51
N LEU A 152 -5.55 -20.69 -2.24
CA LEU A 152 -6.73 -20.30 -3.00
C LEU A 152 -6.35 -19.86 -4.41
N ASN A 153 -7.22 -20.18 -5.38
CA ASN A 153 -7.07 -19.69 -6.74
C ASN A 153 -7.00 -18.16 -6.75
N ARG A 154 -6.26 -17.57 -7.68
CA ARG A 154 -6.08 -16.11 -7.83
C ARG A 154 -5.32 -15.39 -6.71
N VAL A 155 -5.09 -15.97 -5.53
CA VAL A 155 -4.17 -15.35 -4.56
C VAL A 155 -2.76 -15.40 -5.15
N ALA A 156 -2.19 -14.22 -5.40
CA ALA A 156 -0.89 -14.10 -6.07
C ALA A 156 0.14 -13.35 -5.23
N SER A 157 -0.31 -12.66 -4.17
CA SER A 157 0.61 -11.99 -3.26
C SER A 157 0.02 -11.78 -1.87
N ILE A 158 0.89 -11.64 -0.87
CA ILE A 158 0.54 -11.27 0.50
C ILE A 158 1.31 -10.00 0.85
N LYS A 159 0.59 -8.91 1.11
CA LYS A 159 1.11 -7.65 1.64
C LYS A 159 1.16 -7.75 3.16
N LEU A 160 2.33 -8.06 3.70
CA LEU A 160 2.57 -8.24 5.14
C LEU A 160 2.60 -6.88 5.86
N GLY A 161 1.84 -6.75 6.94
CA GLY A 161 1.76 -5.55 7.77
C GLY A 161 2.60 -5.61 9.04
N ASP A 162 2.88 -6.82 9.52
CA ASP A 162 3.57 -7.07 10.78
C ASP A 162 4.92 -7.77 10.54
N LEU A 163 5.97 -6.96 10.38
CA LEU A 163 7.34 -7.44 10.32
C LEU A 163 8.12 -6.93 11.54
N PRO A 164 8.88 -7.81 12.23
CA PRO A 164 9.74 -7.41 13.33
C PRO A 164 10.69 -6.27 12.96
N ALA A 165 11.02 -5.44 13.96
CA ALA A 165 11.93 -4.32 13.78
C ALA A 165 13.38 -4.74 13.57
N GLU A 166 13.75 -5.84 14.21
CA GLU A 166 15.09 -6.36 14.25
C GLU A 166 15.33 -7.21 13.00
N TRP A 167 16.48 -6.98 12.34
CA TRP A 167 16.75 -7.50 11.00
C TRP A 167 16.81 -9.03 10.96
N SER A 168 17.37 -9.67 11.98
CA SER A 168 17.46 -11.13 12.02
C SER A 168 16.08 -11.76 12.27
N ALA A 169 15.27 -11.22 13.17
CA ALA A 169 13.89 -11.63 13.39
C ALA A 169 13.02 -11.43 12.14
N ALA A 170 13.18 -10.31 11.42
CA ALA A 170 12.51 -10.07 10.14
C ALA A 170 12.90 -11.14 9.10
N SER A 171 14.19 -11.44 8.99
CA SER A 171 14.71 -12.47 8.08
C SER A 171 14.17 -13.86 8.41
N GLN A 172 14.17 -14.23 9.69
CA GLN A 172 13.61 -15.50 10.17
C GLN A 172 12.11 -15.60 9.86
N ARG A 173 11.34 -14.52 10.10
CA ARG A 173 9.91 -14.45 9.83
C ARG A 173 9.60 -14.72 8.35
N ILE A 174 10.31 -14.04 7.45
CA ILE A 174 10.13 -14.22 6.00
C ILE A 174 10.56 -15.61 5.55
N ALA A 175 11.68 -16.13 6.07
CA ALA A 175 12.15 -17.48 5.75
C ALA A 175 11.12 -18.57 6.14
N VAL A 176 10.50 -18.44 7.32
CA VAL A 176 9.44 -19.36 7.79
C VAL A 176 8.21 -19.29 6.89
N LEU A 177 7.75 -18.10 6.52
CA LEU A 177 6.59 -17.99 5.62
C LEU A 177 6.89 -18.56 4.23
N LYS A 178 8.07 -18.25 3.67
CA LYS A 178 8.49 -18.76 2.36
C LYS A 178 8.61 -20.28 2.31
N SER A 179 9.03 -20.93 3.39
CA SER A 179 9.13 -22.39 3.42
C SER A 179 7.77 -23.09 3.43
N ARG A 180 6.70 -22.37 3.82
CA ARG A 180 5.34 -22.90 3.92
C ARG A 180 4.43 -22.48 2.77
N ILE A 181 4.69 -21.35 2.14
CA ILE A 181 3.87 -20.80 1.05
C ILE A 181 4.48 -21.22 -0.29
N ALA A 182 3.65 -21.77 -1.18
CA ALA A 182 4.08 -22.20 -2.51
C ALA A 182 4.72 -21.03 -3.28
N GLY A 183 5.78 -21.32 -4.05
CA GLY A 183 6.60 -20.31 -4.74
C GLY A 183 5.88 -19.45 -5.80
N GLN A 184 4.58 -19.65 -6.03
CA GLN A 184 3.77 -18.86 -6.94
C GLN A 184 3.15 -17.61 -6.28
N VAL A 185 3.11 -17.55 -4.94
CA VAL A 185 2.59 -16.40 -4.18
C VAL A 185 3.75 -15.53 -3.69
N THR A 186 3.79 -14.27 -4.15
CA THR A 186 4.81 -13.32 -3.70
C THR A 186 4.54 -12.90 -2.25
N LEU A 187 5.58 -12.90 -1.41
CA LEU A 187 5.53 -12.15 -0.15
C LEU A 187 6.01 -10.73 -0.41
N GLY A 188 5.21 -9.76 0.02
CA GLY A 188 5.55 -8.35 -0.05
C GLY A 188 5.51 -7.69 1.31
N ILE A 189 6.30 -6.63 1.45
CA ILE A 189 6.39 -5.86 2.68
C ILE A 189 5.56 -4.58 2.57
N SER A 190 4.83 -4.27 3.62
CA SER A 190 4.27 -2.93 3.87
C SER A 190 4.85 -2.34 5.16
N GLY A 191 4.47 -1.09 5.46
CA GLY A 191 5.14 -0.33 6.52
C GLY A 191 6.52 0.10 6.05
N ASP A 192 6.61 1.32 5.53
CA ASP A 192 7.81 1.77 4.81
C ASP A 192 9.10 1.72 5.65
N ALA A 193 9.01 1.93 6.97
CA ALA A 193 10.13 1.79 7.89
C ALA A 193 10.72 0.36 7.97
N ARG A 194 9.99 -0.65 7.49
CA ARG A 194 10.41 -2.06 7.43
C ARG A 194 10.80 -2.51 6.02
N ALA A 195 10.69 -1.63 5.02
CA ALA A 195 10.86 -2.00 3.62
C ALA A 195 12.22 -2.61 3.31
N ALA A 196 13.31 -1.96 3.73
CA ALA A 196 14.66 -2.46 3.50
C ALA A 196 14.87 -3.83 4.16
N ALA A 197 14.43 -4.00 5.42
CA ALA A 197 14.51 -5.28 6.12
C ALA A 197 13.72 -6.40 5.42
N GLY A 198 12.47 -6.12 5.03
CA GLY A 198 11.64 -7.08 4.32
C GLY A 198 12.21 -7.47 2.96
N LEU A 199 12.65 -6.50 2.16
CA LEU A 199 13.23 -6.75 0.84
C LEU A 199 14.54 -7.54 0.92
N ILE A 200 15.45 -7.18 1.84
CA ILE A 200 16.70 -7.93 2.09
C ILE A 200 16.41 -9.35 2.59
N ALA A 201 15.40 -9.51 3.46
CA ALA A 201 14.91 -10.82 3.90
C ALA A 201 14.25 -11.65 2.78
N GLY A 202 14.02 -11.03 1.61
CA GLY A 202 13.57 -11.69 0.40
C GLY A 202 12.10 -11.45 0.04
N CYS A 203 11.41 -10.47 0.63
CA CYS A 203 10.14 -10.01 0.05
C CYS A 203 10.38 -9.55 -1.39
N GLY A 204 9.52 -9.98 -2.31
CA GLY A 204 9.66 -9.71 -3.74
C GLY A 204 9.11 -8.34 -4.16
N VAL A 205 8.34 -7.69 -3.29
CA VAL A 205 7.68 -6.41 -3.56
C VAL A 205 7.56 -5.54 -2.30
N TRP A 206 7.72 -4.24 -2.45
CA TRP A 206 7.42 -3.23 -1.43
C TRP A 206 6.15 -2.48 -1.81
N TYR A 207 5.14 -2.56 -0.95
CA TYR A 207 3.88 -1.84 -1.08
C TYR A 207 3.94 -0.53 -0.31
N SER A 208 4.34 0.55 -0.98
CA SER A 208 4.89 1.74 -0.33
C SER A 208 3.97 2.95 -0.28
N VAL A 209 3.90 3.61 0.88
CA VAL A 209 3.30 4.95 1.02
C VAL A 209 4.26 6.02 0.50
N LEU A 210 5.53 5.96 0.93
CA LEU A 210 6.60 6.85 0.46
C LEU A 210 6.69 6.85 -1.06
N GLY A 211 6.72 5.67 -1.69
CA GLY A 211 6.82 5.52 -3.15
C GLY A 211 5.62 6.09 -3.91
N GLY A 212 4.48 6.30 -3.24
CA GLY A 212 3.32 6.98 -3.81
C GLY A 212 3.50 8.49 -4.01
N LEU A 213 4.47 9.11 -3.32
CA LEU A 213 4.80 10.53 -3.46
C LEU A 213 6.22 10.74 -4.02
N PHE A 214 7.18 9.94 -3.55
CA PHE A 214 8.61 10.01 -3.89
C PHE A 214 9.08 8.70 -4.58
N PRO A 215 8.57 8.39 -5.79
CA PRO A 215 8.79 7.09 -6.42
C PRO A 215 10.26 6.83 -6.77
N ARG A 216 11.02 7.85 -7.15
CA ARG A 216 12.43 7.69 -7.57
C ARG A 216 13.32 7.25 -6.41
N TYR A 217 13.17 7.85 -5.23
CA TYR A 217 13.89 7.43 -4.03
C TYR A 217 13.47 6.01 -3.58
N ALA A 218 12.18 5.73 -3.56
CA ALA A 218 11.67 4.40 -3.21
C ALA A 218 12.17 3.31 -4.18
N LEU A 219 12.23 3.61 -5.49
CA LEU A 219 12.80 2.72 -6.50
C LEU A 219 14.28 2.45 -6.24
N ARG A 220 15.10 3.48 -5.95
CA ARG A 220 16.53 3.29 -5.63
C ARG A 220 16.72 2.30 -4.48
N LEU A 221 15.98 2.47 -3.38
CA LEU A 221 16.02 1.56 -2.24
C LEU A 221 15.57 0.15 -2.65
N THR A 222 14.45 0.06 -3.35
CA THR A 222 13.90 -1.22 -3.81
C THR A 222 14.89 -1.99 -4.67
N ARG A 223 15.48 -1.33 -5.67
CA ARG A 223 16.42 -1.95 -6.60
C ARG A 223 17.73 -2.31 -5.92
N ALA A 224 18.22 -1.51 -4.96
CA ALA A 224 19.39 -1.85 -4.15
C ALA A 224 19.16 -3.15 -3.37
N ALA A 225 18.04 -3.26 -2.65
CA ALA A 225 17.72 -4.46 -1.91
C ALA A 225 17.56 -5.70 -2.81
N LEU A 226 16.81 -5.58 -3.92
CA LEU A 226 16.54 -6.70 -4.83
C LEU A 226 17.76 -7.18 -5.62
N ARG A 227 18.79 -6.35 -5.81
CA ARG A 227 20.06 -6.76 -6.44
C ARG A 227 21.10 -7.29 -5.43
N GLY A 228 20.75 -7.41 -4.16
CA GLY A 228 21.65 -7.88 -3.08
C GLY A 228 22.61 -6.81 -2.55
N ASP A 229 22.40 -5.53 -2.89
CA ASP A 229 23.18 -4.41 -2.37
C ASP A 229 22.58 -3.94 -1.03
N GLU A 230 22.80 -4.75 -0.01
CA GLU A 230 22.18 -4.55 1.30
C GLU A 230 22.67 -3.28 2.00
N ASP A 231 23.94 -2.91 1.80
CA ASP A 231 24.54 -1.73 2.42
C ASP A 231 23.89 -0.45 1.88
N GLU A 232 23.70 -0.34 0.56
CA GLU A 232 23.01 0.82 -0.02
C GLU A 232 21.52 0.84 0.39
N ALA A 233 20.85 -0.31 0.42
CA ALA A 233 19.46 -0.39 0.89
C ALA A 233 19.31 0.06 2.35
N ARG A 234 20.23 -0.36 3.23
CA ARG A 234 20.27 0.09 4.63
C ARG A 234 20.58 1.58 4.73
N ARG A 235 21.54 2.08 3.96
CA ARG A 235 21.89 3.51 3.92
C ARG A 235 20.70 4.38 3.50
N LEU A 236 20.03 4.03 2.40
CA LEU A 236 18.83 4.72 1.92
C LEU A 236 17.68 4.66 2.94
N SER A 237 17.52 3.52 3.63
CA SER A 237 16.54 3.43 4.71
C SER A 237 16.90 4.29 5.93
N ALA A 238 18.19 4.44 6.22
CA ALA A 238 18.71 5.22 7.34
C ALA A 238 18.52 6.72 7.13
N ASP A 239 18.69 7.20 5.90
CA ASP A 239 18.41 8.60 5.51
C ASP A 239 16.96 9.02 5.89
N LEU A 240 16.02 8.07 5.90
CA LEU A 240 14.60 8.28 6.17
C LEU A 240 14.19 8.07 7.64
N VAL A 241 15.12 7.76 8.55
CA VAL A 241 14.82 7.50 9.97
C VAL A 241 14.01 8.62 10.65
N PRO A 242 14.29 9.92 10.45
CA PRO A 242 13.47 10.98 11.02
C PRO A 242 12.01 10.91 10.54
N LEU A 243 11.80 10.61 9.25
CA LEU A 243 10.47 10.44 8.67
C LEU A 243 9.76 9.19 9.20
N TRP A 244 10.49 8.08 9.39
CA TRP A 244 9.95 6.84 9.97
C TRP A 244 9.50 7.02 11.42
N ALA A 245 10.29 7.71 12.23
CA ALA A 245 9.91 8.07 13.59
C ALA A 245 8.63 8.92 13.60
N PHE A 246 8.52 9.85 12.66
CA PHE A 246 7.33 10.68 12.50
C PHE A 246 6.10 9.88 12.06
N TYR A 247 6.25 8.98 11.08
CA TYR A 247 5.18 8.07 10.64
C TYR A 247 4.68 7.18 11.77
N HIS A 248 5.58 6.67 12.60
CA HIS A 248 5.20 5.84 13.74
C HIS A 248 4.34 6.60 14.75
N ARG A 249 4.62 7.89 14.96
CA ARG A 249 3.90 8.72 15.93
C ARG A 249 2.55 9.25 15.42
N HIS A 250 2.48 9.68 14.15
CA HIS A 250 1.32 10.40 13.62
C HIS A 250 0.51 9.58 12.60
N GLY A 251 1.00 8.41 12.20
CA GLY A 251 0.46 7.59 11.12
C GLY A 251 0.92 8.08 9.74
N SER A 252 1.22 7.13 8.86
CA SER A 252 1.77 7.43 7.52
C SER A 252 0.84 8.25 6.64
N LEU A 253 -0.48 8.01 6.68
CA LEU A 253 -1.46 8.76 5.89
C LEU A 253 -1.44 10.27 6.21
N ARG A 254 -1.53 10.63 7.48
CA ARG A 254 -1.54 12.05 7.90
C ARG A 254 -0.22 12.71 7.58
N ALA A 255 0.89 12.03 7.83
CA ALA A 255 2.21 12.54 7.52
C ALA A 255 2.38 12.77 6.02
N ILE A 256 2.18 11.76 5.16
CA ILE A 256 2.40 11.90 3.71
C ILE A 256 1.43 12.88 3.06
N ALA A 257 0.17 12.96 3.51
CA ALA A 257 -0.78 13.95 3.03
C ALA A 257 -0.34 15.38 3.38
N THR A 258 0.18 15.57 4.60
CA THR A 258 0.75 16.88 5.00
C THR A 258 1.98 17.22 4.16
N VAL A 259 2.85 16.24 3.86
CA VAL A 259 3.98 16.45 2.94
C VAL A 259 3.50 16.88 1.55
N ALA A 260 2.48 16.21 1.00
CA ALA A 260 1.92 16.56 -0.31
C ALA A 260 1.36 18.00 -0.33
N GLU A 261 0.71 18.45 0.76
CA GLU A 261 0.27 19.84 0.90
C GLU A 261 1.44 20.82 0.99
N ILE A 262 2.48 20.51 1.79
CA ILE A 262 3.67 21.36 1.95
C ILE A 262 4.36 21.57 0.59
N LEU A 263 4.44 20.52 -0.22
CA LEU A 263 5.10 20.54 -1.53
C LEU A 263 4.19 21.06 -2.66
N GLY A 264 2.93 21.40 -2.37
CA GLY A 264 1.97 21.86 -3.37
C GLY A 264 1.53 20.78 -4.37
N MET A 265 1.73 19.50 -4.03
CA MET A 265 1.30 18.35 -4.84
C MET A 265 -0.18 18.02 -4.64
N ALA A 266 -0.77 18.48 -3.52
CA ALA A 266 -2.18 18.35 -3.19
C ALA A 266 -2.71 19.65 -2.56
N PRO A 267 -4.01 19.95 -2.70
CA PRO A 267 -4.64 21.09 -2.03
C PRO A 267 -4.67 20.88 -0.51
N ALA A 268 -4.82 21.96 0.26
CA ALA A 268 -5.05 21.87 1.70
C ALA A 268 -6.49 22.31 2.04
N PRO A 269 -7.29 21.50 2.74
CA PRO A 269 -7.04 20.11 3.17
C PRO A 269 -7.25 19.10 2.02
N CYS A 270 -6.40 18.07 1.93
CA CYS A 270 -6.55 17.00 0.90
C CYS A 270 -7.14 15.67 1.39
N LEU A 271 -7.42 15.52 2.69
CA LEU A 271 -7.95 14.27 3.25
C LEU A 271 -9.48 14.29 3.35
N PRO A 272 -10.15 13.13 3.25
CA PRO A 272 -11.60 13.07 3.40
C PRO A 272 -11.98 13.30 4.86
N PHE A 273 -13.00 14.13 5.08
CA PHE A 273 -13.54 14.35 6.42
C PHE A 273 -14.01 13.04 7.08
N PRO A 274 -13.75 12.79 8.38
CA PRO A 274 -13.17 13.69 9.38
C PRO A 274 -11.64 13.59 9.54
N LEU A 275 -10.93 12.96 8.59
CA LEU A 275 -9.47 12.98 8.61
C LEU A 275 -8.96 14.39 8.33
N GLN A 276 -7.83 14.73 8.96
CA GLN A 276 -7.17 16.01 8.81
C GLN A 276 -5.67 15.78 8.65
N THR A 277 -5.05 16.60 7.81
CA THR A 277 -3.61 16.74 7.78
C THR A 277 -3.11 17.40 9.06
N LEU A 278 -1.81 17.29 9.32
CA LEU A 278 -1.20 17.80 10.53
C LEU A 278 -1.15 19.33 10.47
N SER A 279 -1.27 19.96 11.63
CA SER A 279 -1.31 21.42 11.78
C SER A 279 -0.42 21.88 12.93
N GLY A 280 -0.22 23.20 13.04
CA GLY A 280 0.57 23.79 14.11
C GLY A 280 1.97 23.21 14.24
N GLN A 281 2.38 22.86 15.46
CA GLN A 281 3.73 22.41 15.76
C GLN A 281 4.11 21.10 15.05
N GLU A 282 3.16 20.19 14.85
CA GLU A 282 3.41 18.91 14.18
C GLU A 282 3.73 19.12 12.70
N ARG A 283 3.02 20.05 12.03
CA ARG A 283 3.32 20.45 10.66
C ARG A 283 4.71 21.10 10.54
N LEU A 284 5.02 22.06 11.42
CA LEU A 284 6.32 22.73 11.43
C LEU A 284 7.47 21.73 11.67
N SER A 285 7.27 20.76 12.57
CA SER A 285 8.24 19.69 12.79
C SER A 285 8.44 18.83 11.53
N LEU A 286 7.39 18.56 10.77
CA LEU A 286 7.48 17.81 9.52
C LEU A 286 8.22 18.59 8.43
N GLU A 287 7.96 19.90 8.29
CA GLU A 287 8.70 20.78 7.37
C GLU A 287 10.20 20.79 7.69
N GLN A 288 10.57 20.85 8.97
CA GLN A 288 11.97 20.75 9.41
C GLN A 288 12.59 19.40 9.07
N ILE A 289 11.87 18.29 9.27
CA ILE A 289 12.32 16.95 8.88
C ILE A 289 12.59 16.92 7.37
N LEU A 290 11.65 17.40 6.55
CA LEU A 290 11.81 17.43 5.09
C LEU A 290 13.06 18.21 4.66
N GLY A 291 13.39 19.32 5.33
CA GLY A 291 14.60 20.09 5.07
C GLY A 291 15.92 19.39 5.42
N GLN A 292 15.87 18.31 6.21
CA GLN A 292 17.03 17.50 6.61
C GLN A 292 17.20 16.23 5.77
N LEU A 293 16.14 15.78 5.09
CA LEU A 293 16.19 14.60 4.24
C LEU A 293 17.02 14.86 2.98
N PRO A 294 17.64 13.82 2.38
CA PRO A 294 18.20 13.96 1.05
C PRO A 294 17.10 14.32 0.04
N ARG A 295 17.49 14.74 -1.17
CA ARG A 295 16.51 14.90 -2.26
C ARG A 295 15.82 13.56 -2.53
N LEU A 296 14.50 13.57 -2.37
CA LEU A 296 13.64 12.40 -2.54
C LEU A 296 13.08 12.26 -3.98
N ASP A 297 13.20 13.31 -4.79
CA ASP A 297 12.84 13.35 -6.21
C ASP A 297 14.07 13.27 -7.12
#